data_AF-A0A8T4XIE0-F1
#
_entry.id   AF-A0A8T4XIE0-F1
#
_cell.length_a   1.000
_cell.length_b   1.000
_cell.length_c   1.000
_cell.angle_alpha   90.00
_cell.angle_beta   90.00
_cell.angle_gamma   90.00
#
_symmetry.space_group_name_H-M   'P 1'
#
loop_
_entity.id
_entity.type
_entity.pdbx_description
1 polymer ?
#
loop_
_entity_poly.entity_id
_entity_poly.type
_entity_poly.pdbx_seq_one_letter_code
_entity_poly.pdbx_strand_id
1 'polypeptide(L)'
;MFTTTRKEKRTGALLRDLILAVSAAIAILLIILVFKVKGGFIGIALGTITIIALIYWLREVRRIFQQQENMYPAEHDWLYEFIEEGENLILVASVPGPSERVKIKIIDSFIEIRGGGNFVRRVQIPKDVRIVEKSYANGVLRVKLHKTAASNSQISSQKI
;
A
#
# COMPACT_ATOMS: atom_id res chain seq x y z
N MET A 1 24.86 -55.64 0.39
CA MET A 1 23.76 -54.65 0.26
C MET A 1 24.09 -53.45 1.15
N PHE A 2 24.52 -52.34 0.52
CA PHE A 2 24.65 -50.94 0.99
C PHE A 2 25.36 -50.59 2.31
N THR A 3 26.66 -50.25 2.24
CA THR A 3 27.34 -49.38 3.22
C THR A 3 28.28 -48.38 2.52
N THR A 4 27.75 -47.40 1.78
CA THR A 4 28.55 -46.30 1.18
C THR A 4 28.05 -44.89 1.53
N THR A 5 26.91 -44.76 2.23
CA THR A 5 26.15 -43.50 2.31
C THR A 5 26.63 -42.47 3.35
N ARG A 6 27.59 -42.80 4.23
CA ARG A 6 28.05 -41.86 5.30
C ARG A 6 29.25 -41.02 4.91
N LYS A 7 30.22 -41.54 4.12
CA LYS A 7 31.37 -40.75 3.67
C LYS A 7 30.95 -39.68 2.67
N GLU A 8 30.10 -40.04 1.71
CA GLU A 8 29.69 -39.18 0.59
C GLU A 8 28.97 -37.89 1.01
N LYS A 9 28.10 -37.94 2.03
CA LYS A 9 27.45 -36.74 2.60
C LYS A 9 28.44 -35.77 3.23
N ARG A 10 29.48 -36.26 3.90
CA ARG A 10 30.51 -35.41 4.52
C ARG A 10 31.40 -34.79 3.45
N THR A 11 31.81 -35.55 2.44
CA THR A 11 32.61 -35.01 1.33
C THR A 11 31.82 -33.98 0.52
N GLY A 12 30.53 -34.20 0.27
CA GLY A 12 29.68 -33.23 -0.44
C GLY A 12 29.51 -31.90 0.30
N ALA A 13 29.41 -31.94 1.63
CA ALA A 13 29.38 -30.72 2.45
C ALA A 13 30.72 -29.98 2.40
N LEU A 14 31.84 -30.70 2.56
CA LEU A 14 33.18 -30.12 2.49
C LEU A 14 33.49 -29.52 1.10
N LEU A 15 33.04 -30.18 0.01
CA LEU A 15 33.20 -29.66 -1.34
C LEU A 15 32.36 -28.42 -1.58
N ARG A 16 31.12 -28.35 -1.06
CA ARG A 16 30.30 -27.13 -1.13
C ARG A 16 30.94 -25.98 -0.39
N ASP A 17 31.42 -26.21 0.83
CA ASP A 17 32.10 -25.19 1.63
C ASP A 17 33.40 -24.73 0.96
N LEU A 18 34.14 -25.65 0.34
CA LEU A 18 35.34 -25.31 -0.44
C LEU A 18 35.00 -24.48 -1.67
N ILE A 19 33.97 -24.84 -2.43
CA ILE A 19 33.52 -24.09 -3.61
C ILE A 19 33.04 -22.68 -3.21
N LEU A 20 32.29 -22.59 -2.10
CA LEU A 20 31.86 -21.31 -1.54
C LEU A 20 33.05 -20.46 -1.09
N ALA A 21 34.02 -21.04 -0.40
CA ALA A 21 35.24 -20.34 0.02
C ALA A 21 36.08 -19.87 -1.17
N VAL A 22 36.26 -20.71 -2.20
CA VAL A 22 37.03 -20.37 -3.40
C VAL A 22 36.33 -19.29 -4.22
N SER A 23 35.03 -19.41 -4.44
CA SER A 23 34.25 -18.38 -5.16
C SER A 23 34.24 -17.04 -4.41
N ALA A 24 34.11 -17.05 -3.08
CA ALA A 24 34.23 -15.84 -2.26
C ALA A 24 35.64 -15.23 -2.35
N ALA A 25 36.69 -16.05 -2.29
CA ALA A 25 38.06 -15.59 -2.43
C ALA A 25 38.31 -14.95 -3.80
N ILE A 26 37.78 -15.55 -4.88
CA ILE A 26 37.86 -14.99 -6.25
C ILE A 26 37.09 -13.69 -6.35
N ALA A 27 35.88 -13.60 -5.78
CA ALA A 27 35.10 -12.36 -5.75
C ALA A 27 35.82 -11.24 -4.99
N ILE A 28 36.41 -11.55 -3.83
CA ILE A 28 37.23 -10.61 -3.04
C ILE A 28 38.46 -10.17 -3.85
N LEU A 29 39.14 -11.09 -4.53
CA LEU A 29 40.29 -10.78 -5.38
C LEU A 29 39.90 -9.87 -6.56
N LEU A 30 38.76 -10.13 -7.21
CA LEU A 30 38.22 -9.29 -8.28
C LEU A 30 37.87 -7.89 -7.77
N ILE A 31 37.25 -7.78 -6.59
CA ILE A 31 36.97 -6.50 -5.95
C ILE A 31 38.29 -5.74 -5.73
N ILE A 32 39.28 -6.37 -5.09
CA ILE A 32 40.59 -5.75 -4.84
C ILE A 32 41.29 -5.34 -6.15
N LEU A 33 41.16 -6.14 -7.21
CA LEU A 33 41.73 -5.83 -8.53
C LEU A 33 41.03 -4.63 -9.17
N VAL A 34 39.71 -4.51 -9.07
CA VAL A 34 38.95 -3.33 -9.54
C VAL A 34 39.38 -2.08 -8.77
N PHE A 35 39.59 -2.20 -7.45
CA PHE A 35 40.13 -1.11 -6.63
C PHE A 35 41.59 -0.76 -6.99
N LYS A 36 42.45 -1.74 -7.31
CA LYS A 36 43.85 -1.50 -7.72
C LYS A 36 44.02 -0.96 -9.13
N VAL A 37 43.17 -1.35 -10.10
CA VAL A 37 43.43 -1.10 -11.53
C VAL A 37 42.99 0.31 -11.97
N LYS A 38 42.06 0.98 -11.27
CA LYS A 38 41.61 2.34 -11.66
C LYS A 38 41.36 3.31 -10.49
N GLY A 39 41.51 2.90 -9.24
CA GLY A 39 40.94 3.61 -8.08
C GLY A 39 41.93 4.37 -7.22
N GLY A 40 42.59 5.40 -7.75
CA GLY A 40 43.13 6.47 -6.91
C GLY A 40 42.02 7.36 -6.32
N PHE A 41 42.33 8.59 -5.91
CA PHE A 41 41.35 9.60 -5.45
C PHE A 41 40.10 9.74 -6.34
N ILE A 42 40.21 9.43 -7.64
CA ILE A 42 39.11 9.38 -8.60
C ILE A 42 38.00 8.42 -8.17
N GLY A 43 38.31 7.25 -7.62
CA GLY A 43 37.30 6.29 -7.15
C GLY A 43 36.50 6.83 -5.95
N ILE A 44 37.18 7.56 -5.06
CA ILE A 44 36.55 8.20 -3.89
C ILE A 44 35.70 9.38 -4.34
N ALA A 45 36.20 10.20 -5.27
CA ALA A 45 35.46 11.31 -5.84
C ALA A 45 34.19 10.84 -6.57
N LEU A 46 34.30 9.84 -7.45
CA LEU A 46 33.14 9.27 -8.15
C LEU A 46 32.18 8.57 -7.18
N GLY A 47 32.69 7.82 -6.20
CA GLY A 47 31.87 7.18 -5.18
C GLY A 47 31.03 8.20 -4.41
N THR A 48 31.63 9.32 -4.02
CA THR A 48 30.95 10.40 -3.28
C THR A 48 29.86 11.05 -4.13
N ILE A 49 30.17 11.38 -5.40
CA ILE A 49 29.19 11.95 -6.33
C ILE A 49 28.03 10.97 -6.56
N THR A 50 28.34 9.69 -6.69
CA THR A 50 27.33 8.64 -6.89
C THR A 50 26.41 8.54 -5.68
N ILE A 51 26.94 8.56 -4.45
CA ILE A 51 26.14 8.51 -3.22
C ILE A 51 25.24 9.74 -3.10
N ILE A 52 25.76 10.95 -3.37
CA ILE A 52 24.97 12.18 -3.33
C ILE A 52 23.84 12.14 -4.35
N ALA A 53 24.13 11.71 -5.58
CA ALA A 53 23.13 11.55 -6.62
C ALA A 53 22.06 10.52 -6.22
N LEU A 54 22.47 9.39 -5.66
CA LEU A 54 21.54 8.34 -5.20
C LEU A 54 20.62 8.87 -4.10
N ILE A 55 21.16 9.61 -3.13
CA ILE A 55 20.38 10.24 -2.05
C ILE A 55 19.39 11.27 -2.62
N TYR A 56 19.83 12.08 -3.59
CA TYR A 56 18.98 13.07 -4.25
C TYR A 56 17.80 12.40 -4.95
N TRP A 57 18.06 11.39 -5.78
CA TRP A 57 17.03 10.63 -6.45
C TRP A 57 16.12 9.88 -5.46
N LEU A 58 16.67 9.27 -4.41
CA LEU A 58 15.88 8.58 -3.41
C LEU A 58 14.95 9.55 -2.64
N ARG A 59 15.42 10.76 -2.37
CA ARG A 59 14.62 11.83 -1.76
C ARG A 59 13.52 12.31 -2.70
N GLU A 60 13.81 12.49 -3.99
CA GLU A 60 12.84 12.92 -4.99
C GLU A 60 11.80 11.84 -5.29
N VAL A 61 12.23 10.59 -5.43
CA VAL A 61 11.32 9.44 -5.58
C VAL A 61 10.43 9.29 -4.35
N ARG A 62 11.00 9.40 -3.14
CA ARG A 62 10.19 9.45 -1.91
C ARG A 62 9.25 10.64 -1.91
N ARG A 63 9.61 11.80 -2.46
CA ARG A 63 8.69 12.96 -2.57
C ARG A 63 7.47 12.61 -3.41
N ILE A 64 7.63 11.89 -4.52
CA ILE A 64 6.50 11.46 -5.37
C ILE A 64 5.61 10.44 -4.63
N PHE A 65 6.20 9.50 -3.89
CA PHE A 65 5.44 8.56 -3.06
C PHE A 65 4.76 9.24 -1.85
N GLN A 66 5.43 10.19 -1.21
CA GLN A 66 4.87 10.99 -0.11
C GLN A 66 3.83 12.00 -0.60
N GLN A 67 3.89 12.45 -1.86
CA GLN A 67 2.79 13.20 -2.48
C GLN A 67 1.56 12.31 -2.67
N GLN A 68 1.71 11.00 -2.91
CA GLN A 68 0.57 10.08 -2.91
C GLN A 68 0.05 9.80 -1.49
N GLU A 69 0.93 9.71 -0.49
CA GLU A 69 0.54 9.49 0.90
C GLU A 69 -0.13 10.73 1.53
N ASN A 70 0.27 11.94 1.10
CA ASN A 70 -0.37 13.21 1.45
C ASN A 70 -1.52 13.60 0.50
N MET A 71 -1.91 12.72 -0.44
CA MET A 71 -3.13 12.90 -1.24
C MET A 71 -4.33 12.23 -0.56
N TYR A 72 -4.48 12.48 0.73
CA TYR A 72 -5.81 12.86 1.19
C TYR A 72 -6.00 14.28 0.62
N PRO A 73 -6.72 14.49 -0.50
CA PRO A 73 -7.25 15.80 -0.79
C PRO A 73 -7.84 16.28 0.52
N ALA A 74 -7.43 17.49 0.88
CA ALA A 74 -8.20 18.30 1.78
C ALA A 74 -9.68 18.05 1.47
N GLU A 75 -10.47 17.86 2.51
CA GLU A 75 -11.88 17.44 2.55
C GLU A 75 -12.82 18.20 1.57
N HIS A 76 -12.31 19.18 0.83
CA HIS A 76 -12.97 20.13 -0.04
C HIS A 76 -13.11 19.71 -1.52
N ASP A 77 -12.35 18.74 -2.04
CA ASP A 77 -12.34 18.42 -3.49
C ASP A 77 -12.98 17.06 -3.87
N TRP A 78 -13.55 16.33 -2.92
CA TRP A 78 -14.23 15.07 -3.22
C TRP A 78 -15.74 15.24 -3.26
N LEU A 79 -16.33 15.02 -4.45
CA LEU A 79 -17.77 15.10 -4.68
C LEU A 79 -18.47 13.87 -4.10
N TYR A 80 -19.18 14.08 -3.00
CA TYR A 80 -20.14 13.14 -2.44
C TYR A 80 -21.41 13.87 -2.00
N GLU A 81 -22.54 13.15 -2.03
CA GLU A 81 -23.83 13.65 -1.62
C GLU A 81 -24.60 12.54 -0.88
N PHE A 82 -25.38 12.95 0.12
CA PHE A 82 -26.36 12.11 0.79
C PHE A 82 -27.77 12.49 0.36
N ILE A 83 -28.55 11.49 -0.02
CA ILE A 83 -29.95 11.63 -0.40
C ILE A 83 -30.79 10.84 0.60
N GLU A 84 -31.67 11.51 1.32
CA GLU A 84 -32.60 10.84 2.24
C GLU A 84 -33.86 10.36 1.49
N GLU A 85 -34.19 9.07 1.67
CA GLU A 85 -35.35 8.41 1.06
C GLU A 85 -36.12 7.64 2.15
N GLY A 86 -36.84 8.37 2.99
CA GLY A 86 -37.58 7.83 4.14
C GLY A 86 -36.63 7.19 5.18
N GLU A 87 -36.78 5.88 5.41
CA GLU A 87 -35.90 5.08 6.28
C GLU A 87 -34.54 4.76 5.61
N ASN A 88 -34.35 5.14 4.35
CA ASN A 88 -33.11 4.92 3.63
C ASN A 88 -32.27 6.20 3.52
N LEU A 89 -30.96 6.02 3.52
CA LEU A 89 -29.96 7.04 3.24
C LEU A 89 -29.12 6.55 2.07
N ILE A 90 -29.13 7.27 0.95
CA ILE A 90 -28.37 6.92 -0.24
C ILE A 90 -27.13 7.80 -0.31
N LEU A 91 -25.96 7.19 -0.26
CA LEU A 91 -24.69 7.86 -0.50
C LEU A 91 -24.33 7.73 -1.98
N VAL A 92 -24.07 8.87 -2.63
CA VAL A 92 -23.55 8.94 -4.00
C VAL A 92 -22.18 9.60 -3.94
N ALA A 93 -21.15 8.97 -4.49
CA ALA A 93 -19.80 9.52 -4.47
C ALA A 93 -19.00 9.15 -5.71
N SER A 94 -18.13 10.07 -6.15
CA SER A 94 -17.15 9.78 -7.20
C SER A 94 -15.99 8.96 -6.63
N VAL A 95 -15.71 7.78 -7.19
CA VAL A 95 -14.65 6.87 -6.73
C VAL A 95 -13.81 6.45 -7.93
N PRO A 96 -12.49 6.69 -7.92
CA PRO A 96 -11.63 6.33 -9.04
C PRO A 96 -11.35 4.82 -9.08
N GLY A 97 -11.04 4.31 -10.28
CA GLY A 97 -10.54 2.95 -10.50
C GLY A 97 -11.62 1.96 -10.96
N PRO A 98 -11.22 0.71 -11.28
CA PRO A 98 -12.15 -0.29 -11.78
C PRO A 98 -12.97 -0.91 -10.62
N SER A 99 -14.10 -1.53 -10.92
CA SER A 99 -15.08 -1.99 -9.94
C SER A 99 -14.52 -2.98 -8.92
N GLU A 100 -13.54 -3.80 -9.32
CA GLU A 100 -12.92 -4.82 -8.48
C GLU A 100 -12.06 -4.22 -7.35
N ARG A 101 -11.61 -2.98 -7.53
CA ARG A 101 -10.84 -2.24 -6.50
C ARG A 101 -11.73 -1.43 -5.57
N VAL A 102 -13.01 -1.23 -5.91
CA VAL A 102 -13.93 -0.42 -5.11
C VAL A 102 -14.48 -1.23 -3.93
N LYS A 103 -14.05 -0.92 -2.72
CA LYS A 103 -14.45 -1.61 -1.48
C LYS A 103 -15.09 -0.63 -0.51
N ILE A 104 -16.01 -1.14 0.30
CA ILE A 104 -16.75 -0.36 1.28
C ILE A 104 -16.74 -1.12 2.60
N LYS A 105 -16.53 -0.40 3.70
CA LYS A 105 -16.61 -0.96 5.04
C LYS A 105 -17.24 0.04 5.99
N ILE A 106 -18.21 -0.39 6.78
CA ILE A 106 -18.70 0.39 7.92
C ILE A 106 -17.77 0.14 9.11
N ILE A 107 -17.30 1.23 9.71
CA ILE A 107 -16.46 1.24 10.91
C ILE A 107 -17.11 2.24 11.87
N ASP A 108 -17.77 1.72 12.90
CA ASP A 108 -18.52 2.50 13.89
C ASP A 108 -19.58 3.43 13.26
N SER A 109 -19.30 4.74 13.23
CA SER A 109 -20.17 5.79 12.65
C SER A 109 -19.60 6.36 11.35
N PHE A 110 -18.71 5.62 10.70
CA PHE A 110 -18.08 6.01 9.43
C PHE A 110 -18.22 4.92 8.38
N ILE A 111 -18.40 5.34 7.14
CA ILE A 111 -18.25 4.48 5.97
C ILE A 111 -16.89 4.76 5.33
N GLU A 112 -16.03 3.75 5.31
CA GLU A 112 -14.76 3.79 4.62
C GLU A 112 -14.92 3.28 3.19
N ILE A 113 -14.58 4.13 2.23
CA ILE A 113 -14.65 3.87 0.79
C ILE A 113 -13.23 3.78 0.26
N ARG A 114 -12.88 2.64 -0.33
CA ARG A 114 -11.59 2.41 -0.98
C ARG A 114 -11.79 2.27 -2.49
N GLY A 115 -10.88 2.84 -3.27
CA GLY A 115 -10.89 2.78 -4.74
C GLY A 115 -9.51 2.47 -5.32
N GLY A 116 -9.34 2.75 -6.61
CA GLY A 116 -8.04 2.68 -7.29
C GLY A 116 -7.07 3.77 -6.82
N GLY A 117 -5.78 3.61 -7.12
CA GLY A 117 -4.76 4.65 -6.88
C GLY A 117 -4.59 5.04 -5.41
N ASN A 118 -4.75 4.10 -4.47
CA ASN A 118 -4.73 4.35 -3.02
C ASN A 118 -5.83 5.29 -2.51
N PHE A 119 -6.91 5.47 -3.28
CA PHE A 119 -8.06 6.26 -2.84
C PHE A 119 -8.70 5.64 -1.59
N VAL A 120 -8.72 6.39 -0.50
CA VAL A 120 -9.42 6.03 0.75
C VAL A 120 -10.11 7.27 1.30
N ARG A 121 -11.43 7.19 1.51
CA ARG A 121 -12.21 8.24 2.15
C ARG A 121 -13.07 7.66 3.26
N ARG A 122 -13.32 8.48 4.27
CA ARG A 122 -14.24 8.18 5.36
C ARG A 122 -15.31 9.26 5.39
N VAL A 123 -16.57 8.85 5.41
CA VAL A 123 -17.70 9.77 5.56
C VAL A 123 -18.46 9.38 6.81
N GLN A 124 -18.87 10.38 7.59
CA GLN A 124 -19.71 10.15 8.74
C GLN A 124 -21.09 9.68 8.29
N ILE A 125 -21.61 8.65 8.96
CA ILE A 125 -22.95 8.09 8.72
C ILE A 125 -23.68 7.97 10.07
N PRO A 126 -25.04 7.96 10.05
CA PRO A 126 -25.80 7.71 11.25
C PRO A 126 -25.43 6.37 11.88
N LYS A 127 -25.53 6.29 13.21
CA LYS A 127 -25.38 5.01 13.91
C LYS A 127 -26.52 4.07 13.50
N ASP A 128 -26.25 2.77 13.57
CA ASP A 128 -27.23 1.71 13.31
C ASP A 128 -27.76 1.63 11.87
N VAL A 129 -26.97 2.05 10.89
CA VAL A 129 -27.30 1.82 9.48
C VAL A 129 -26.69 0.52 8.94
N ARG A 130 -27.36 -0.10 7.97
CA ARG A 130 -26.86 -1.28 7.25
C ARG A 130 -26.83 -1.03 5.75
N ILE A 131 -25.82 -1.58 5.07
CA ILE A 131 -25.76 -1.55 3.60
C ILE A 131 -26.80 -2.53 3.06
N VAL A 132 -27.77 -2.01 2.31
CA VAL A 132 -28.80 -2.80 1.63
C VAL A 132 -28.41 -3.08 0.19
N GLU A 133 -27.82 -2.07 -0.47
CA GLU A 133 -27.46 -2.17 -1.87
C GLU A 133 -26.18 -1.39 -2.14
N LYS A 134 -25.37 -1.91 -3.06
CA LYS A 134 -24.17 -1.25 -3.57
C LYS A 134 -24.16 -1.39 -5.09
N SER A 135 -24.02 -0.26 -5.77
CA SER A 135 -23.79 -0.22 -7.22
C SER A 135 -22.59 0.69 -7.52
N TYR A 136 -21.83 0.32 -8.53
CA TYR A 136 -20.71 1.12 -9.02
C TYR A 136 -20.67 1.08 -10.54
N ALA A 137 -20.83 2.23 -11.17
CA ALA A 137 -20.83 2.39 -12.62
C ALA A 137 -20.19 3.72 -13.01
N ASN A 138 -19.36 3.71 -14.05
CA ASN A 138 -18.77 4.93 -14.63
C ASN A 138 -18.06 5.86 -13.62
N GLY A 139 -17.37 5.29 -12.62
CA GLY A 139 -16.69 6.10 -11.60
C GLY A 139 -17.61 6.59 -10.47
N VAL A 140 -18.89 6.26 -10.48
CA VAL A 140 -19.85 6.69 -9.46
C VAL A 140 -20.25 5.50 -8.60
N LEU A 141 -20.03 5.64 -7.30
CA LEU A 141 -20.46 4.71 -6.29
C LEU A 141 -21.80 5.15 -5.70
N ARG A 142 -22.78 4.24 -5.69
CA ARG A 142 -24.07 4.42 -5.04
C ARG A 142 -24.24 3.37 -3.96
N VAL A 143 -24.50 3.80 -2.73
CA VAL A 143 -24.67 2.93 -1.57
C VAL A 143 -26.01 3.24 -0.93
N LYS A 144 -26.92 2.28 -0.90
CA LYS A 144 -28.18 2.40 -0.19
C LYS A 144 -28.00 1.87 1.23
N LEU A 145 -28.17 2.73 2.21
CA LEU A 145 -28.13 2.44 3.62
C LEU A 145 -29.56 2.45 4.17
N HIS A 146 -29.90 1.50 5.04
CA HIS A 146 -31.17 1.49 5.75
C HIS A 146 -30.94 1.78 7.23
N LYS A 147 -31.66 2.76 7.78
CA LYS A 147 -31.63 3.11 9.19
C LYS A 147 -32.29 1.97 9.97
N THR A 148 -31.59 1.36 10.92
CA THR A 148 -32.21 0.38 11.82
C THR A 148 -32.97 1.15 12.90
N ALA A 149 -34.11 0.62 13.35
CA ALA A 149 -35.10 1.28 14.21
C ALA A 149 -34.58 1.91 15.53
N ALA A 150 -33.34 1.67 15.93
CA ALA A 150 -32.72 2.33 17.08
C ALA A 150 -32.48 3.85 16.87
N SER A 151 -32.40 4.33 15.62
CA SER A 151 -32.18 5.76 15.31
C SER A 151 -33.47 6.61 15.31
N ASN A 152 -34.66 5.99 15.29
CA ASN A 152 -35.93 6.72 15.11
C ASN A 152 -36.42 7.43 16.38
N SER A 153 -35.82 7.11 17.54
CA SER A 153 -36.22 7.69 18.83
C SER A 153 -35.61 9.06 19.14
N GLN A 154 -34.63 9.54 18.35
CA GLN A 154 -33.97 10.83 18.63
C GLN A 154 -34.50 12.01 17.81
N ILE A 155 -35.31 11.78 16.77
CA ILE A 155 -35.84 12.85 15.91
C ILE A 155 -37.18 13.38 16.43
N SER A 156 -37.87 12.65 17.32
CA SER A 156 -39.22 13.01 17.78
C SER A 156 -39.28 13.90 19.04
N SER A 157 -38.15 14.16 19.74
CA SER A 157 -38.14 14.94 20.99
C SER A 157 -37.78 16.42 20.85
N GLN A 158 -37.66 16.97 19.63
CA GLN A 158 -37.49 18.42 19.42
C GLN A 158 -38.73 19.10 18.81
N LYS A 159 -39.93 18.59 19.12
CA LYS A 159 -41.18 19.30 18.85
C LYS A 159 -42.03 19.36 20.12
N ILE A 160 -41.66 20.24 21.04
CA ILE A 160 -42.56 20.83 22.04
C ILE A 160 -42.24 22.32 22.10
#